data_AF-A0A3B9NQX9-F1
#
_entry.id   AF-A0A3B9NQX9-F1
#
_cell.length_a   1.000
_cell.length_b   1.000
_cell.length_c   1.000
_cell.angle_alpha   90.00
_cell.angle_beta   90.00
_cell.angle_gamma   90.00
#
_symmetry.space_group_name_H-M   'P 1'
#
loop_
_entity.id
_entity.type
_entity.pdbx_description
1 polymer ?
#
loop_
_entity_poly.entity_id
_entity_poly.type
_entity_poly.pdbx_seq_one_letter_code
_entity_poly.pdbx_strand_id
1 'polypeptide(L)'
;EPGNFMGYNTAENRPNGTFQQVNVMASFVATGFAISLFLALMPQEKPVSCLVQTLLLMMAFSGPLLLVVIQSRTGQLAGLAVLLLSLPLILKTQALSKPFNKAWLGLATLGLITGLIALNSSVEGVRRGADIYQDPGARVAIYGGSLDVIRQAPLFGAGYGQFESAWRAQHAADASPPGNVIQGLHALSHPHNETLLWVVEGGLVAFIGLLLLAAGFLTTLFRLPWATGLVGLALTAPILIHTQTEYPLYHSGLHWITLILLLAFVDTHQSPPKAVAFPRIILPLSLAFLTPLLVIPFMVTGLQSLAVITQLEASKPRQYHRLLDVTNPAADMNRFQWHLWALRLNTALAEGNRQELTAYLAWSEKMSRGTPRSPLWVNQMIALRALGDFDAAEAKLAEARYLFGDKDDLRPFIGLDRSTRLQIQ
;
A
#
# COMPACT_ATOMS: atom_id res chain seq x y z
N GLU A 1 21.48 12.26 6.81
CA GLU A 1 21.75 13.69 6.97
C GLU A 1 20.81 14.49 6.06
N PRO A 2 20.34 15.67 6.52
CA PRO A 2 19.68 16.64 5.64
C PRO A 2 20.54 16.92 4.41
N GLY A 3 19.94 17.01 3.23
CA GLY A 3 20.67 17.24 1.97
C GLY A 3 21.33 16.00 1.35
N ASN A 4 20.97 14.78 1.78
CA ASN A 4 21.41 13.58 1.05
C ASN A 4 20.84 13.53 -0.38
N PHE A 5 21.52 12.79 -1.25
CA PHE A 5 21.15 12.67 -2.66
C PHE A 5 19.74 12.11 -2.91
N MET A 6 19.17 11.38 -1.92
CA MET A 6 17.80 10.86 -1.99
C MET A 6 16.75 11.86 -1.46
N GLY A 7 17.16 13.01 -0.91
CA GLY A 7 16.25 13.98 -0.29
C GLY A 7 15.59 13.49 1.01
N TYR A 8 16.09 12.41 1.63
CA TYR A 8 15.44 11.77 2.77
C TYR A 8 15.71 12.54 4.09
N ASN A 9 14.68 13.04 4.76
CA ASN A 9 14.88 13.72 6.04
C ASN A 9 15.11 12.73 7.19
N THR A 10 16.37 12.51 7.59
CA THR A 10 16.73 11.61 8.71
C THR A 10 16.34 12.13 10.09
N ALA A 11 16.00 13.43 10.22
CA ALA A 11 15.58 14.04 11.48
C ALA A 11 14.06 13.90 11.72
N GLU A 12 13.27 13.64 10.67
CA GLU A 12 11.80 13.54 10.75
C GLU A 12 11.25 12.16 10.35
N ASN A 13 11.99 11.38 9.54
CA ASN A 13 11.50 10.13 9.00
C ASN A 13 12.14 8.91 9.66
N ARG A 14 11.28 7.93 10.00
CA ARG A 14 11.68 6.59 10.42
C ARG A 14 12.11 5.75 9.21
N PRO A 15 13.07 4.83 9.36
CA PRO A 15 13.55 4.02 8.25
C PRO A 15 12.39 3.33 7.52
N ASN A 16 12.17 3.70 6.27
CA ASN A 16 11.10 3.16 5.42
C ASN A 16 11.64 2.50 4.14
N GLY A 17 12.95 2.53 3.94
CA GLY A 17 13.63 1.93 2.80
C GLY A 17 13.07 2.42 1.46
N THR A 18 13.19 1.58 0.43
CA THR A 18 12.64 1.87 -0.90
C THR A 18 11.11 1.94 -0.92
N PHE A 19 10.44 1.37 0.09
CA PHE A 19 8.98 1.32 0.16
C PHE A 19 8.33 2.67 0.48
N GLN A 20 9.10 3.64 0.99
CA GLN A 20 8.60 4.94 1.45
C GLN A 20 7.48 4.85 2.53
N GLN A 21 7.20 3.65 3.03
CA GLN A 21 6.18 3.34 4.03
C GLN A 21 6.76 2.38 5.08
N VAL A 22 6.69 2.78 6.35
CA VAL A 22 7.34 2.10 7.49
C VAL A 22 6.77 0.72 7.82
N ASN A 23 5.47 0.51 7.69
CA ASN A 23 4.81 -0.77 7.97
C ASN A 23 5.10 -1.80 6.88
N VAL A 24 5.15 -1.37 5.60
CA VAL A 24 5.55 -2.21 4.46
C VAL A 24 7.01 -2.63 4.64
N MET A 25 7.89 -1.69 4.97
CA MET A 25 9.30 -2.02 5.29
C MET A 25 9.41 -2.99 6.47
N ALA A 26 8.66 -2.77 7.55
CA ALA A 26 8.74 -3.63 8.73
C ALA A 26 8.26 -5.07 8.44
N SER A 27 7.17 -5.23 7.68
CA SER A 27 6.67 -6.55 7.26
C SER A 27 7.63 -7.26 6.30
N PHE A 28 8.30 -6.52 5.41
CA PHE A 28 9.36 -7.05 4.56
C PHE A 28 10.55 -7.56 5.38
N VAL A 29 11.02 -6.77 6.34
CA VAL A 29 12.10 -7.16 7.28
C VAL A 29 11.68 -8.37 8.11
N ALA A 30 10.46 -8.40 8.65
CA ALA A 30 9.95 -9.55 9.41
C ALA A 30 9.86 -10.81 8.54
N THR A 31 9.55 -10.69 7.24
CA THR A 31 9.57 -11.82 6.29
C THR A 31 11.00 -12.33 6.08
N GLY A 32 11.97 -11.44 5.87
CA GLY A 32 13.39 -11.82 5.77
C GLY A 32 13.90 -12.51 7.05
N PHE A 33 13.49 -12.00 8.21
CA PHE A 33 13.78 -12.61 9.51
C PHE A 33 13.17 -14.02 9.64
N ALA A 34 11.92 -14.21 9.20
CA ALA A 34 11.26 -15.51 9.17
C ALA A 34 12.00 -16.51 8.28
N ILE A 35 12.38 -16.10 7.07
CA ILE A 35 13.15 -16.93 6.13
C ILE A 35 14.51 -17.28 6.73
N SER A 36 15.18 -16.31 7.35
CA SER A 36 16.48 -16.53 7.99
C SER A 36 16.40 -17.57 9.11
N LEU A 37 15.42 -17.43 10.00
CA LEU A 37 15.16 -18.40 11.05
C LEU A 37 14.81 -19.77 10.47
N PHE A 38 13.89 -19.82 9.51
CA PHE A 38 13.48 -21.07 8.86
C PHE A 38 14.67 -21.86 8.32
N LEU A 39 15.55 -21.21 7.56
CA LEU A 39 16.73 -21.85 6.97
C LEU A 39 17.76 -22.28 8.03
N ALA A 40 17.83 -21.60 9.18
CA ALA A 40 18.65 -22.02 10.32
C ALA A 40 18.07 -23.28 11.02
N LEU A 41 16.75 -23.42 11.04
CA LEU A 41 16.08 -24.56 11.68
C LEU A 41 16.07 -25.81 10.82
N MET A 42 15.99 -25.67 9.49
CA MET A 42 15.92 -26.83 8.61
C MET A 42 17.27 -27.56 8.50
N PRO A 43 17.25 -28.91 8.46
CA PRO A 43 18.45 -29.67 8.12
C PRO A 43 18.89 -29.29 6.70
N GLN A 44 20.17 -28.95 6.56
CA GLN A 44 20.76 -28.65 5.26
C GLN A 44 21.24 -29.96 4.64
N GLU A 45 20.52 -30.48 3.65
CA GLU A 45 20.92 -31.69 2.91
C GLU A 45 22.17 -31.45 2.06
N LYS A 46 22.46 -30.19 1.72
CA LYS A 46 23.61 -29.77 0.94
C LYS A 46 24.38 -28.65 1.64
N PRO A 47 25.70 -28.56 1.45
CA PRO A 47 26.48 -27.46 2.00
C PRO A 47 25.98 -26.13 1.43
N VAL A 48 25.61 -25.22 2.33
CA VAL A 48 25.14 -23.89 1.98
C VAL A 48 26.35 -22.99 1.76
N SER A 49 26.35 -22.19 0.69
CA SER A 49 27.45 -21.26 0.39
C SER A 49 27.72 -20.28 1.55
N CYS A 50 28.98 -19.87 1.70
CA CYS A 50 29.38 -18.89 2.72
C CYS A 50 28.61 -17.56 2.59
N LEU A 51 28.29 -17.15 1.37
CA LEU A 51 27.47 -15.96 1.11
C LEU A 51 26.08 -16.09 1.73
N VAL A 52 25.40 -17.21 1.50
CA VAL A 52 24.05 -17.43 2.07
C VAL A 52 24.12 -17.49 3.59
N GLN A 53 25.10 -18.20 4.18
CA GLN A 53 25.27 -18.22 5.64
C GLN A 53 25.49 -16.82 6.21
N THR A 54 26.32 -16.01 5.56
CA THR A 54 26.55 -14.61 5.94
C THR A 54 25.27 -13.78 5.86
N LEU A 55 24.46 -13.95 4.80
CA LEU A 55 23.17 -13.26 4.66
C LEU A 55 22.18 -13.65 5.76
N LEU A 56 22.13 -14.93 6.13
CA LEU A 56 21.27 -15.41 7.23
C LEU A 56 21.66 -14.76 8.57
N LEU A 57 22.96 -14.75 8.90
CA LEU A 57 23.47 -14.14 10.13
C LEU A 57 23.32 -12.61 10.13
N MET A 58 23.52 -11.97 8.98
CA MET A 58 23.26 -10.53 8.82
C MET A 58 21.78 -10.23 9.09
N MET A 59 20.87 -11.03 8.56
CA MET A 59 19.43 -10.90 8.80
C MET A 59 19.04 -11.22 10.25
N ALA A 60 19.75 -12.15 10.90
CA ALA A 60 19.57 -12.44 12.32
C ALA A 60 19.83 -11.18 13.16
N PHE A 61 20.91 -10.44 12.88
CA PHE A 61 21.22 -9.19 13.55
C PHE A 61 20.31 -8.03 13.12
N SER A 62 20.21 -7.77 11.82
CA SER A 62 19.54 -6.59 11.28
C SER A 62 18.01 -6.64 11.43
N GLY A 63 17.41 -7.84 11.45
CA GLY A 63 15.97 -8.03 11.57
C GLY A 63 15.39 -7.42 12.84
N PRO A 64 15.73 -7.94 14.03
CA PRO A 64 15.26 -7.40 15.31
C PRO A 64 15.63 -5.93 15.50
N LEU A 65 16.84 -5.53 15.09
CA LEU A 65 17.29 -4.13 15.14
C LEU A 65 16.32 -3.22 14.38
N LEU A 66 16.06 -3.53 13.11
CA LEU A 66 15.18 -2.73 12.25
C LEU A 66 13.73 -2.78 12.73
N LEU A 67 13.22 -3.93 13.17
CA LEU A 67 11.85 -4.04 13.72
C LEU A 67 11.63 -3.14 14.94
N VAL A 68 12.65 -2.93 15.77
CA VAL A 68 12.60 -1.96 16.88
C VAL A 68 12.65 -0.53 16.35
N VAL A 69 13.66 -0.19 15.55
CA VAL A 69 13.92 1.19 15.11
C VAL A 69 12.82 1.74 14.19
N ILE A 70 12.20 0.90 13.36
CA ILE A 70 11.08 1.29 12.49
C ILE A 70 9.81 1.63 13.30
N GLN A 71 9.69 1.08 14.52
CA GLN A 71 8.56 1.32 15.44
C GLN A 71 7.18 0.98 14.82
N SER A 72 7.10 -0.05 13.95
CA SER A 72 5.82 -0.54 13.42
C SER A 72 5.23 -1.63 14.33
N ARG A 73 4.01 -1.41 14.86
CA ARG A 73 3.32 -2.40 15.70
C ARG A 73 3.09 -3.70 14.94
N THR A 74 2.65 -3.58 13.69
CA THR A 74 2.40 -4.71 12.78
C THR A 74 3.68 -5.51 12.53
N GLY A 75 4.80 -4.85 12.22
CA GLY A 75 6.08 -5.53 12.02
C GLY A 75 6.62 -6.20 13.29
N GLN A 76 6.47 -5.56 14.45
CA GLN A 76 6.88 -6.13 15.74
C GLN A 76 6.03 -7.35 16.11
N LEU A 77 4.71 -7.29 15.92
CA LEU A 77 3.80 -8.41 16.11
C LEU A 77 4.14 -9.57 15.17
N ALA A 78 4.43 -9.27 13.90
CA ALA A 78 4.88 -10.24 12.92
C ALA A 78 6.19 -10.94 13.33
N GLY A 79 7.21 -10.18 13.74
CA GLY A 79 8.47 -10.74 14.22
C GLY A 79 8.29 -11.62 15.47
N LEU A 80 7.42 -11.21 16.40
CA LEU A 80 7.07 -12.02 17.57
C LEU A 80 6.34 -13.31 17.17
N ALA A 81 5.38 -13.21 16.25
CA ALA A 81 4.65 -14.38 15.74
C ALA A 81 5.61 -15.40 15.10
N VAL A 82 6.61 -14.94 14.35
CA VAL A 82 7.65 -15.81 13.77
C VAL A 82 8.37 -16.63 14.85
N LEU A 83 8.78 -15.99 15.94
CA LEU A 83 9.48 -16.66 17.05
C LEU A 83 8.56 -17.65 17.77
N LEU A 84 7.33 -17.24 18.10
CA LEU A 84 6.37 -18.07 18.84
C LEU A 84 5.93 -19.29 18.03
N LEU A 85 5.63 -19.12 16.74
CA LEU A 85 5.22 -20.21 15.86
C LEU A 85 6.37 -21.18 15.56
N SER A 86 7.62 -20.71 15.59
CA SER A 86 8.80 -21.56 15.38
C SER A 86 9.27 -22.31 16.63
N LEU A 87 8.90 -21.83 17.82
CA LEU A 87 9.33 -22.38 19.11
C LEU A 87 9.13 -23.90 19.26
N PRO A 88 7.98 -24.48 18.86
CA PRO A 88 7.76 -25.91 19.04
C PRO A 88 8.74 -26.79 18.25
N LEU A 89 9.12 -26.36 17.05
CA LEU A 89 10.11 -27.08 16.25
C LEU A 89 11.50 -26.96 16.87
N ILE A 90 11.86 -25.76 17.35
CA ILE A 90 13.15 -25.49 18.01
C ILE A 90 13.35 -26.43 19.19
N LEU A 91 12.33 -26.55 20.06
CA LEU A 91 12.37 -27.42 21.24
C LEU A 91 12.41 -28.90 20.85
N LYS A 92 11.58 -29.33 19.89
CA LYS A 92 11.50 -30.74 19.46
C LYS A 92 12.81 -31.24 18.86
N THR A 93 13.46 -30.43 18.04
CA THR A 93 14.68 -30.80 17.31
C THR A 93 15.97 -30.45 18.05
N GLN A 94 15.87 -29.82 19.22
CA GLN A 94 17.00 -29.27 19.95
C GLN A 94 17.89 -28.41 19.03
N ALA A 95 17.27 -27.63 18.14
CA ALA A 95 17.96 -26.92 17.07
C ALA A 95 19.04 -25.96 17.58
N LEU A 96 18.85 -25.42 18.79
CA LEU A 96 19.81 -24.53 19.47
C LEU A 96 21.08 -25.24 19.96
N SER A 97 21.18 -26.55 19.85
CA SER A 97 22.44 -27.27 20.12
C SER A 97 23.51 -26.98 19.06
N LYS A 98 23.08 -26.70 17.81
CA LYS A 98 23.97 -26.46 16.67
C LYS A 98 24.70 -25.11 16.79
N PRO A 99 26.01 -25.03 16.48
CA PRO A 99 26.80 -23.81 16.66
C PRO A 99 26.27 -22.64 15.82
N PHE A 100 25.84 -22.91 14.58
CA PHE A 100 25.25 -21.90 13.70
C PHE A 100 23.99 -21.28 14.30
N ASN A 101 23.10 -22.09 14.89
CA ASN A 101 21.84 -21.62 15.46
C ASN A 101 22.07 -20.84 16.76
N LYS A 102 23.11 -21.17 17.53
CA LYS A 102 23.56 -20.36 18.67
C LYS A 102 24.08 -19.00 18.22
N ALA A 103 24.89 -18.97 17.16
CA ALA A 103 25.38 -17.71 16.58
C ALA A 103 24.21 -16.85 16.06
N TRP A 104 23.24 -17.47 15.39
CA TRP A 104 22.01 -16.81 14.93
C TRP A 104 21.24 -16.19 16.10
N LEU A 105 20.99 -16.96 17.17
CA LEU A 105 20.28 -16.48 18.36
C LEU A 105 21.05 -15.36 19.08
N GLY A 106 22.37 -15.50 19.18
CA GLY A 106 23.25 -14.49 19.75
C GLY A 106 23.19 -13.17 18.98
N LEU A 107 23.27 -13.23 17.65
CA LEU A 107 23.14 -12.06 16.78
C LEU A 107 21.75 -11.45 16.81
N ALA A 108 20.69 -12.26 16.86
CA ALA A 108 19.31 -11.76 17.01
C ALA A 108 19.11 -11.04 18.35
N THR A 109 19.68 -11.57 19.42
CA THR A 109 19.65 -10.94 20.75
C THR A 109 20.46 -9.64 20.74
N LEU A 110 21.65 -9.66 20.14
CA LEU A 110 22.49 -8.46 20.00
C LEU A 110 21.77 -7.39 19.18
N GLY A 111 21.16 -7.75 18.06
CA GLY A 111 20.39 -6.84 17.21
C GLY A 111 19.21 -6.22 17.95
N LEU A 112 18.49 -7.00 18.76
CA LEU A 112 17.41 -6.51 19.62
C LEU A 112 17.93 -5.49 20.64
N ILE A 113 19.01 -5.82 21.36
CA ILE A 113 19.63 -4.92 22.34
C ILE A 113 20.11 -3.64 21.67
N THR A 114 20.81 -3.74 20.54
CA THR A 114 21.28 -2.59 19.76
C THR A 114 20.11 -1.73 19.28
N GLY A 115 19.02 -2.33 18.80
CA GLY A 115 17.81 -1.61 18.41
C GLY A 115 17.17 -0.86 19.59
N LEU A 116 17.09 -1.48 20.76
CA LEU A 116 16.56 -0.86 21.98
C LEU A 116 17.47 0.27 22.48
N ILE A 117 18.79 0.09 22.45
CA ILE A 117 19.75 1.16 22.76
C ILE A 117 19.56 2.31 21.78
N ALA A 118 19.54 2.05 20.46
CA ALA A 118 19.36 3.07 19.44
C ALA A 118 18.05 3.88 19.64
N LEU A 119 16.96 3.20 19.98
CA LEU A 119 15.66 3.85 20.25
C LEU A 119 15.69 4.74 21.50
N ASN A 120 16.43 4.35 22.54
CA ASN A 120 16.55 5.14 23.77
C ASN A 120 17.64 6.23 23.70
N SER A 121 18.66 6.05 22.86
CA SER A 121 19.79 6.97 22.69
C SER A 121 19.49 8.10 21.71
N SER A 122 18.39 8.02 20.96
CA SER A 122 17.97 9.09 20.08
C SER A 122 17.40 10.24 20.92
N VAL A 123 18.30 11.09 21.45
CA VAL A 123 18.03 12.16 22.43
C VAL A 123 17.01 13.21 21.94
N GLU A 124 16.73 13.29 20.64
CA GLU A 124 15.65 14.12 20.04
C GLU A 124 14.95 13.43 18.86
N GLY A 125 15.18 12.12 18.65
CA GLY A 125 14.89 11.45 17.38
C GLY A 125 13.44 11.05 17.18
N VAL A 126 12.97 11.20 15.93
CA VAL A 126 11.72 10.71 15.32
C VAL A 126 10.97 9.69 16.16
N ARG A 127 10.13 10.17 17.07
CA ARG A 127 9.16 9.33 17.77
C ARG A 127 7.98 9.09 16.84
N ARG A 128 7.32 7.94 16.96
CA ARG A 128 6.08 7.63 16.22
C ARG A 128 5.11 8.82 16.34
N GLY A 129 4.88 9.53 15.23
CA GLY A 129 3.82 10.53 15.13
C GLY A 129 2.45 9.86 15.24
N ALA A 130 1.47 10.57 15.80
CA ALA A 130 0.08 10.15 15.81
C ALA A 130 -0.49 10.31 14.39
N ASP A 131 -0.32 9.27 13.55
CA ASP A 131 -1.04 9.20 12.28
C ASP A 131 -2.53 8.97 12.60
N ILE A 132 -3.38 9.90 12.16
CA ILE A 132 -4.83 9.91 12.45
C ILE A 132 -5.45 8.56 12.04
N TYR A 133 -5.00 7.95 10.94
CA TYR A 133 -5.54 6.67 10.47
C TYR A 133 -5.13 5.47 11.32
N GLN A 134 -4.07 5.60 12.12
CA GLN A 134 -3.58 4.58 13.05
C GLN A 134 -4.16 4.73 14.47
N ASP A 135 -4.91 5.81 14.74
CA ASP A 135 -5.62 6.00 15.99
C ASP A 135 -6.76 4.98 16.14
N PRO A 136 -6.90 4.29 17.29
CA PRO A 136 -8.01 3.39 17.54
C PRO A 136 -9.39 3.98 17.22
N GLY A 137 -9.61 5.27 17.47
CA GLY A 137 -10.87 5.95 17.13
C GLY A 137 -11.15 5.98 15.63
N ALA A 138 -10.14 6.29 14.82
CA ALA A 138 -10.26 6.30 13.36
C ALA A 138 -10.52 4.89 12.80
N ARG A 139 -9.85 3.86 13.33
CA ARG A 139 -10.06 2.46 12.92
C ARG A 139 -11.50 2.00 13.13
N VAL A 140 -12.13 2.40 14.24
CA VAL A 140 -13.55 2.10 14.51
C VAL A 140 -14.45 2.73 13.45
N ALA A 141 -14.24 3.99 13.11
CA ALA A 141 -15.02 4.68 12.07
C ALA A 141 -14.81 4.05 10.68
N ILE A 142 -13.56 3.73 10.33
CA ILE A 142 -13.20 3.09 9.06
C ILE A 142 -13.90 1.73 8.91
N TYR A 143 -13.79 0.87 9.94
CA TYR A 143 -14.39 -0.45 9.91
C TYR A 143 -15.92 -0.39 9.98
N GLY A 144 -16.49 0.50 10.79
CA GLY A 144 -17.92 0.75 10.87
C GLY A 144 -18.50 1.10 9.50
N GLY A 145 -17.99 2.17 8.88
CA GLY A 145 -18.46 2.60 7.56
C GLY A 145 -18.24 1.55 6.46
N SER A 146 -17.16 0.76 6.55
CA SER A 146 -16.94 -0.36 5.62
C SER A 146 -18.01 -1.45 5.76
N LEU A 147 -18.41 -1.79 6.99
CA LEU A 147 -19.49 -2.74 7.24
C LEU A 147 -20.84 -2.20 6.76
N ASP A 148 -21.09 -0.89 6.86
CA ASP A 148 -22.31 -0.28 6.35
C ASP A 148 -22.37 -0.30 4.82
N VAL A 149 -21.26 -0.07 4.13
CA VAL A 149 -21.18 -0.27 2.67
C VAL A 149 -21.46 -1.73 2.30
N ILE A 150 -20.89 -2.69 3.03
CA ILE A 150 -21.15 -4.12 2.80
C ILE A 150 -22.65 -4.45 2.98
N ARG A 151 -23.32 -3.85 3.97
CA ARG A 151 -24.76 -4.07 4.19
C ARG A 151 -25.62 -3.56 3.03
N GLN A 152 -25.17 -2.54 2.30
CA GLN A 152 -25.90 -2.00 1.15
C GLN A 152 -25.79 -2.86 -0.09
N ALA A 153 -24.63 -3.51 -0.30
CA ALA A 153 -24.37 -4.35 -1.46
C ALA A 153 -23.74 -5.70 -1.05
N PRO A 154 -24.45 -6.57 -0.33
CA PRO A 154 -23.86 -7.72 0.34
C PRO A 154 -23.34 -8.79 -0.61
N LEU A 155 -23.95 -8.97 -1.79
CA LEU A 155 -23.58 -10.06 -2.72
C LEU A 155 -22.36 -9.70 -3.58
N PHE A 156 -22.40 -8.54 -4.22
CA PHE A 156 -21.41 -8.12 -5.23
C PHE A 156 -20.54 -6.94 -4.81
N GLY A 157 -20.77 -6.37 -3.62
CA GLY A 157 -20.04 -5.20 -3.13
C GLY A 157 -20.36 -3.93 -3.92
N ALA A 158 -19.62 -2.87 -3.62
CA ALA A 158 -19.72 -1.57 -4.28
C ALA A 158 -19.11 -1.52 -5.70
N GLY A 159 -18.39 -2.58 -6.10
CA GLY A 159 -17.63 -2.66 -7.33
C GLY A 159 -16.13 -2.41 -7.13
N TYR A 160 -15.30 -3.05 -7.96
CA TYR A 160 -13.84 -2.93 -7.88
C TYR A 160 -13.35 -1.52 -8.23
N GLY A 161 -12.45 -1.01 -7.39
CA GLY A 161 -11.93 0.36 -7.48
C GLY A 161 -12.86 1.44 -6.94
N GLN A 162 -13.94 1.04 -6.24
CA GLN A 162 -14.96 1.95 -5.70
C GLN A 162 -14.95 2.05 -4.18
N PHE A 163 -13.98 1.43 -3.49
CA PHE A 163 -13.88 1.53 -2.04
C PHE A 163 -13.92 3.00 -1.56
N GLU A 164 -13.11 3.88 -2.16
CA GLU A 164 -12.98 5.27 -1.68
C GLU A 164 -14.29 6.05 -1.79
N SER A 165 -14.99 5.91 -2.92
CA SER A 165 -16.25 6.61 -3.18
C SER A 165 -17.40 6.06 -2.37
N ALA A 166 -17.54 4.74 -2.30
CA ALA A 166 -18.58 4.09 -1.51
C ALA A 166 -18.42 4.39 -0.02
N TRP A 167 -17.19 4.25 0.51
CA TRP A 167 -16.92 4.58 1.91
C TRP A 167 -17.12 6.06 2.19
N ARG A 168 -16.71 6.97 1.27
CA ARG A 168 -16.91 8.41 1.47
C ARG A 168 -18.37 8.81 1.50
N ALA A 169 -19.17 8.31 0.55
CA ALA A 169 -20.59 8.57 0.51
C ALA A 169 -21.26 8.06 1.80
N GLN A 170 -20.88 6.88 2.27
CA GLN A 170 -21.40 6.32 3.50
C GLN A 170 -21.00 7.15 4.73
N HIS A 171 -19.73 7.55 4.82
CA HIS A 171 -19.26 8.36 5.94
C HIS A 171 -19.96 9.73 6.01
N ALA A 172 -20.28 10.32 4.86
CA ALA A 172 -21.09 11.54 4.79
C ALA A 172 -22.54 11.32 5.24
N ALA A 173 -23.14 10.18 4.87
CA ALA A 173 -24.49 9.82 5.27
C ALA A 173 -24.63 9.55 6.77
N ASP A 174 -23.62 8.93 7.39
CA ASP A 174 -23.60 8.58 8.81
C ASP A 174 -23.31 9.77 9.74
N ALA A 175 -22.84 10.90 9.19
CA ALA A 175 -22.61 12.11 9.97
C ALA A 175 -23.93 12.67 10.53
N SER A 176 -23.85 13.34 11.69
CA SER A 176 -25.00 13.99 12.33
C SER A 176 -24.75 15.49 12.51
N PRO A 177 -25.45 16.38 11.78
CA PRO A 177 -26.32 16.06 10.63
C PRO A 177 -25.52 15.52 9.43
N PRO A 178 -26.18 14.89 8.42
CA PRO A 178 -25.50 14.37 7.24
C PRO A 178 -24.62 15.42 6.55
N GLY A 179 -23.42 15.01 6.16
CA GLY A 179 -22.37 15.88 5.61
C GLY A 179 -21.51 16.62 6.62
N ASN A 180 -21.83 16.57 7.92
CA ASN A 180 -20.98 17.10 8.99
C ASN A 180 -19.81 16.14 9.34
N VAL A 181 -18.97 15.86 8.35
CA VAL A 181 -17.89 14.86 8.46
C VAL A 181 -16.71 15.34 9.30
N ILE A 182 -16.10 14.41 10.05
CA ILE A 182 -14.94 14.69 10.91
C ILE A 182 -13.70 14.95 10.05
N GLN A 183 -12.96 16.02 10.36
CA GLN A 183 -11.72 16.35 9.66
C GLN A 183 -10.67 15.26 9.84
N GLY A 184 -10.11 14.77 8.73
CA GLY A 184 -8.92 13.90 8.74
C GLY A 184 -9.05 12.61 7.94
N LEU A 185 -10.26 12.11 7.68
CA LEU A 185 -10.50 10.87 6.90
C LEU A 185 -10.78 11.12 5.41
N HIS A 186 -10.56 12.35 4.93
CA HIS A 186 -10.98 12.77 3.59
C HIS A 186 -10.18 12.15 2.43
N ALA A 187 -9.10 11.42 2.71
CA ALA A 187 -8.28 10.76 1.69
C ALA A 187 -8.10 9.27 1.98
N LEU A 188 -9.01 8.65 2.74
CA LEU A 188 -9.01 7.21 2.99
C LEU A 188 -9.10 6.45 1.66
N SER A 189 -8.04 5.72 1.31
CA SER A 189 -7.97 4.95 0.06
C SER A 189 -8.26 3.45 0.24
N HIS A 190 -8.17 2.96 1.47
CA HIS A 190 -8.37 1.55 1.82
C HIS A 190 -8.75 1.44 3.30
N PRO A 191 -9.40 0.35 3.74
CA PRO A 191 -9.81 0.20 5.12
C PRO A 191 -8.66 -0.22 6.05
N HIS A 192 -7.45 -0.42 5.53
CA HIS A 192 -6.32 -1.04 6.23
C HIS A 192 -6.54 -2.49 6.70
N ASN A 193 -7.37 -3.20 5.94
CA ASN A 193 -7.56 -4.63 6.04
C ASN A 193 -7.92 -5.15 4.64
N GLU A 194 -7.06 -5.99 4.07
CA GLU A 194 -7.21 -6.59 2.74
C GLU A 194 -8.54 -7.31 2.62
N THR A 195 -8.89 -8.16 3.60
CA THR A 195 -10.15 -8.91 3.60
C THR A 195 -11.35 -7.97 3.52
N LEU A 196 -11.36 -6.92 4.34
CA LEU A 196 -12.44 -5.94 4.38
C LEU A 196 -12.53 -5.16 3.07
N LEU A 197 -11.40 -4.80 2.47
CA LEU A 197 -11.38 -4.16 1.15
C LEU A 197 -12.07 -5.03 0.09
N TRP A 198 -11.66 -6.31 -0.02
CA TRP A 198 -12.25 -7.24 -0.98
C TRP A 198 -13.75 -7.46 -0.74
N VAL A 199 -14.18 -7.49 0.51
CA VAL A 199 -15.60 -7.67 0.85
C VAL A 199 -16.40 -6.39 0.54
N VAL A 200 -15.84 -5.20 0.78
CA VAL A 200 -16.49 -3.94 0.39
C VAL A 200 -16.67 -3.85 -1.13
N GLU A 201 -15.65 -4.21 -1.89
CA GLU A 201 -15.69 -4.05 -3.36
C GLU A 201 -16.39 -5.20 -4.08
N GLY A 202 -16.22 -6.45 -3.62
CA GLY A 202 -16.71 -7.65 -4.29
C GLY A 202 -17.72 -8.48 -3.48
N GLY A 203 -18.13 -8.01 -2.29
CA GLY A 203 -19.17 -8.62 -1.47
C GLY A 203 -18.86 -10.03 -1.00
N LEU A 204 -19.93 -10.79 -0.77
CA LEU A 204 -19.89 -12.18 -0.35
C LEU A 204 -19.15 -13.08 -1.37
N VAL A 205 -19.24 -12.77 -2.66
CA VAL A 205 -18.53 -13.53 -3.70
C VAL A 205 -17.03 -13.46 -3.49
N ALA A 206 -16.48 -12.26 -3.31
CA ALA A 206 -15.06 -12.08 -3.01
C ALA A 206 -14.68 -12.73 -1.67
N PHE A 207 -15.54 -12.61 -0.65
CA PHE A 207 -15.29 -13.23 0.66
C PHE A 207 -15.19 -14.76 0.59
N ILE A 208 -16.08 -15.42 -0.15
CA ILE A 208 -16.02 -16.87 -0.38
C ILE A 208 -14.70 -17.25 -1.08
N GLY A 209 -14.26 -16.47 -2.07
CA GLY A 209 -12.96 -16.67 -2.72
C GLY A 209 -11.80 -16.63 -1.74
N LEU A 210 -11.77 -15.64 -0.85
CA LEU A 210 -10.75 -15.54 0.22
C LEU A 210 -10.82 -16.71 1.21
N LEU A 211 -12.03 -17.15 1.58
CA LEU A 211 -12.21 -18.31 2.45
C LEU A 211 -11.71 -19.61 1.80
N LEU A 212 -11.92 -19.79 0.49
CA LEU A 212 -11.38 -20.94 -0.24
C LEU A 212 -9.85 -20.94 -0.28
N LEU A 213 -9.23 -19.77 -0.49
CA LEU A 213 -7.77 -19.63 -0.42
C LEU A 213 -7.23 -19.94 0.98
N ALA A 214 -7.89 -19.41 2.02
CA ALA A 214 -7.52 -19.68 3.41
C ALA A 214 -7.69 -21.18 3.75
N ALA A 215 -8.80 -21.79 3.35
CA ALA A 215 -9.07 -23.21 3.56
C ALA A 215 -8.06 -24.10 2.83
N GLY A 216 -7.68 -23.74 1.61
CA GLY A 216 -6.62 -24.43 0.86
C GLY A 216 -5.28 -24.39 1.61
N PHE A 217 -4.84 -23.20 2.04
CA PHE A 217 -3.59 -23.07 2.77
C PHE A 217 -3.62 -23.78 4.14
N LEU A 218 -4.71 -23.65 4.90
CA LEU A 218 -4.88 -24.36 6.17
C LEU A 218 -4.84 -25.88 5.97
N THR A 219 -5.44 -26.40 4.89
CA THR A 219 -5.38 -27.83 4.55
C THR A 219 -3.95 -28.28 4.31
N THR A 220 -3.15 -27.48 3.59
CA THR A 220 -1.71 -27.74 3.41
C THR A 220 -0.98 -27.78 4.75
N LEU A 221 -1.23 -26.81 5.64
CA LEU A 221 -0.61 -26.76 6.97
C LEU A 221 -0.99 -27.96 7.84
N PHE A 222 -2.24 -28.40 7.83
CA PHE A 222 -2.72 -29.53 8.63
C PHE A 222 -2.23 -30.89 8.13
N ARG A 223 -1.81 -30.99 6.86
CA ARG A 223 -1.17 -32.21 6.36
C ARG A 223 0.24 -32.36 6.91
N LEU A 224 0.96 -31.26 7.17
CA LEU A 224 2.30 -31.27 7.74
C LEU A 224 2.30 -31.74 9.20
N PRO A 225 3.41 -32.34 9.68
CA PRO A 225 3.62 -32.52 11.11
C PRO A 225 3.42 -31.18 11.82
N TRP A 226 2.63 -31.15 12.89
CA TRP A 226 2.14 -29.90 13.49
C TRP A 226 3.22 -28.83 13.72
N ALA A 227 4.41 -29.22 14.22
CA ALA A 227 5.52 -28.28 14.46
C ALA A 227 6.10 -27.71 13.16
N THR A 228 6.15 -28.51 12.09
CA THR A 228 6.55 -28.07 10.74
C THR A 228 5.47 -27.20 10.11
N GLY A 229 4.19 -27.54 10.30
CA GLY A 229 3.05 -26.72 9.89
C GLY A 229 3.08 -25.32 10.52
N LEU A 230 3.34 -25.23 11.83
CA LEU A 230 3.48 -23.92 12.51
C LEU A 230 4.65 -23.11 11.96
N VAL A 231 5.75 -23.74 11.58
CA VAL A 231 6.87 -23.06 10.92
C VAL A 231 6.52 -22.60 9.50
N GLY A 232 5.73 -23.38 8.76
CA GLY A 232 5.15 -22.95 7.47
C GLY A 232 4.23 -21.73 7.64
N LEU A 233 3.42 -21.71 8.70
CA LEU A 233 2.63 -20.53 9.07
C LEU A 233 3.54 -19.36 9.45
N ALA A 234 4.62 -19.60 10.22
CA ALA A 234 5.58 -18.58 10.62
C ALA A 234 6.23 -17.86 9.43
N LEU A 235 6.54 -18.59 8.35
CA LEU A 235 7.10 -18.02 7.12
C LEU A 235 6.15 -17.00 6.47
N THR A 236 4.86 -17.31 6.43
CA THR A 236 3.84 -16.47 5.76
C THR A 236 3.25 -15.41 6.69
N ALA A 237 3.32 -15.61 8.01
CA ALA A 237 2.70 -14.77 9.02
C ALA A 237 3.03 -13.28 8.89
N PRO A 238 4.27 -12.84 8.59
CA PRO A 238 4.56 -11.41 8.48
C PRO A 238 3.74 -10.68 7.43
N ILE A 239 3.52 -11.30 6.28
CA ILE A 239 2.71 -10.72 5.21
C ILE A 239 1.24 -10.90 5.51
N LEU A 240 0.80 -12.08 5.99
CA LEU A 240 -0.60 -12.29 6.37
C LEU A 240 -1.05 -11.28 7.43
N ILE A 241 -0.27 -11.06 8.48
CA ILE A 241 -0.54 -10.06 9.52
C ILE A 241 -0.60 -8.66 8.91
N HIS A 242 0.36 -8.29 8.03
CA HIS A 242 0.34 -7.01 7.32
C HIS A 242 -0.98 -6.75 6.61
N THR A 243 -1.46 -7.75 5.86
CA THR A 243 -2.71 -7.63 5.10
C THR A 243 -3.92 -7.43 6.00
N GLN A 244 -3.87 -7.82 7.27
CA GLN A 244 -5.01 -7.66 8.18
C GLN A 244 -5.00 -6.35 8.96
N THR A 245 -3.88 -5.62 9.02
CA THR A 245 -3.74 -4.44 9.90
C THR A 245 -3.27 -3.17 9.19
N GLU A 246 -2.74 -3.31 7.98
CA GLU A 246 -2.04 -2.24 7.25
C GLU A 246 -2.47 -2.21 5.77
N TYR A 247 -1.54 -1.95 4.86
CA TYR A 247 -1.83 -1.61 3.48
C TYR A 247 -2.21 -2.86 2.68
N PRO A 248 -3.12 -2.72 1.71
CA PRO A 248 -3.46 -3.80 0.81
C PRO A 248 -2.29 -4.19 -0.10
N LEU A 249 -2.31 -5.43 -0.59
CA LEU A 249 -1.20 -6.03 -1.34
C LEU A 249 -0.91 -5.29 -2.66
N TYR A 250 -1.89 -4.60 -3.24
CA TYR A 250 -1.68 -3.79 -4.44
C TYR A 250 -0.71 -2.61 -4.22
N HIS A 251 -0.47 -2.19 -2.97
CA HIS A 251 0.58 -1.20 -2.65
C HIS A 251 1.99 -1.81 -2.60
N SER A 252 2.14 -3.13 -2.57
CA SER A 252 3.44 -3.78 -2.58
C SER A 252 3.44 -5.10 -3.37
N GLY A 253 3.72 -5.00 -4.67
CA GLY A 253 3.91 -6.17 -5.53
C GLY A 253 4.99 -7.14 -5.03
N LEU A 254 6.01 -6.63 -4.31
CA LEU A 254 7.02 -7.48 -3.67
C LEU A 254 6.42 -8.38 -2.58
N HIS A 255 5.54 -7.86 -1.73
CA HIS A 255 4.84 -8.67 -0.72
C HIS A 255 3.92 -9.69 -1.38
N TRP A 256 3.18 -9.29 -2.42
CA TRP A 256 2.32 -10.18 -3.18
C TRP A 256 3.07 -11.39 -3.76
N ILE A 257 4.15 -11.13 -4.51
CA ILE A 257 4.95 -12.21 -5.13
C ILE A 257 5.62 -13.06 -4.06
N THR A 258 6.18 -12.45 -3.01
CA THR A 258 6.84 -13.19 -1.93
C THR A 258 5.85 -14.09 -1.19
N LEU A 259 4.64 -13.62 -0.92
CA LEU A 259 3.61 -14.43 -0.29
C LEU A 259 3.26 -15.65 -1.14
N ILE A 260 3.04 -15.47 -2.45
CA ILE A 260 2.75 -16.58 -3.37
C ILE A 260 3.89 -17.60 -3.36
N LEU A 261 5.15 -17.13 -3.40
CA LEU A 261 6.32 -18.01 -3.37
C LEU A 261 6.40 -18.80 -2.05
N LEU A 262 6.13 -18.16 -0.91
CA LEU A 262 6.13 -18.81 0.40
C LEU A 262 4.98 -19.81 0.54
N LEU A 263 3.78 -19.47 0.08
CA LEU A 263 2.62 -20.38 0.05
C LEU A 263 2.94 -21.62 -0.81
N ALA A 264 3.46 -21.42 -2.02
CA ALA A 264 3.87 -22.51 -2.91
C ALA A 264 4.99 -23.35 -2.31
N PHE A 265 5.98 -22.71 -1.67
CA PHE A 265 7.07 -23.41 -0.99
C PHE A 265 6.54 -24.33 0.12
N VAL A 266 5.62 -23.84 0.97
CA VAL A 266 5.00 -24.65 2.02
C VAL A 266 4.19 -25.82 1.43
N ASP A 267 3.49 -25.61 0.32
CA ASP A 267 2.70 -26.64 -0.35
C ASP A 267 3.55 -27.75 -0.97
N THR A 268 4.62 -27.37 -1.67
CA THR A 268 5.53 -28.33 -2.33
C THR A 268 6.28 -29.24 -1.37
N HIS A 269 6.37 -28.89 -0.07
CA HIS A 269 7.03 -29.71 0.94
C HIS A 269 6.31 -31.05 1.21
N GLN A 270 5.00 -31.13 0.93
CA GLN A 270 4.20 -32.36 1.07
C GLN A 270 3.82 -32.97 -0.27
N SER A 271 3.54 -32.11 -1.24
CA SER A 271 3.14 -32.52 -2.58
C SER A 271 4.26 -32.16 -3.53
N PRO A 272 5.32 -32.98 -3.64
CA PRO A 272 6.38 -32.70 -4.59
C PRO A 272 5.75 -32.55 -5.98
N PRO A 273 6.15 -31.53 -6.75
CA PRO A 273 5.55 -31.28 -8.04
C PRO A 273 5.70 -32.51 -8.92
N LYS A 274 4.59 -32.98 -9.49
CA LYS A 274 4.63 -34.07 -10.47
C LYS A 274 5.28 -33.52 -11.73
N ALA A 275 6.41 -34.11 -12.13
CA ALA A 275 7.05 -33.77 -13.39
C ALA A 275 6.10 -34.13 -14.53
N VAL A 276 5.54 -33.13 -15.18
CA VAL A 276 4.77 -33.29 -16.41
C VAL A 276 5.73 -33.06 -17.57
N ALA A 277 5.86 -34.04 -18.46
CA ALA A 277 6.63 -33.88 -19.69
C ALA A 277 5.97 -32.77 -20.54
N PHE A 278 6.59 -31.60 -20.58
CA PHE A 278 6.09 -30.48 -21.36
C PHE A 278 6.62 -30.60 -22.80
N PRO A 279 5.77 -30.90 -23.80
CA PRO A 279 6.26 -31.43 -25.08
C PRO A 279 6.95 -30.38 -25.97
N ARG A 280 7.00 -29.09 -25.59
CA ARG A 280 7.67 -28.04 -26.36
C ARG A 280 8.28 -26.96 -25.45
N ILE A 281 9.61 -26.88 -25.45
CA ILE A 281 10.40 -25.83 -24.77
C ILE A 281 10.12 -24.44 -25.38
N ILE A 282 9.50 -24.36 -26.57
CA ILE A 282 9.21 -23.12 -27.27
C ILE A 282 8.44 -22.13 -26.38
N LEU A 283 7.34 -22.55 -25.73
CA LEU A 283 6.53 -21.64 -24.92
C LEU A 283 7.30 -21.05 -23.71
N PRO A 284 7.89 -21.85 -22.81
CA PRO A 284 8.65 -21.30 -21.67
C PRO A 284 9.87 -20.49 -22.14
N LEU A 285 10.53 -20.89 -23.23
CA LEU A 285 11.64 -20.13 -23.80
C LEU A 285 11.18 -18.78 -24.37
N SER A 286 10.10 -18.77 -25.16
CA SER A 286 9.49 -17.56 -25.68
C SER A 286 9.06 -16.63 -24.55
N LEU A 287 8.43 -17.14 -23.49
CA LEU A 287 8.08 -16.33 -22.31
C LEU A 287 9.31 -15.79 -21.59
N ALA A 288 10.36 -16.60 -21.42
CA ALA A 288 11.60 -16.19 -20.77
C ALA A 288 12.34 -15.08 -21.55
N PHE A 289 12.19 -15.00 -22.87
CA PHE A 289 12.72 -13.91 -23.70
C PHE A 289 11.77 -12.71 -23.84
N LEU A 290 10.49 -12.96 -24.12
CA LEU A 290 9.49 -11.90 -24.32
C LEU A 290 9.25 -11.10 -23.03
N THR A 291 9.25 -11.77 -21.87
CA THR A 291 9.02 -11.09 -20.58
C THR A 291 10.05 -9.99 -20.33
N PRO A 292 11.37 -10.25 -20.28
CA PRO A 292 12.35 -9.18 -20.10
C PRO A 292 12.37 -8.20 -21.29
N LEU A 293 12.17 -8.67 -22.53
CA LEU A 293 12.12 -7.81 -23.71
C LEU A 293 11.00 -6.77 -23.64
N LEU A 294 9.85 -7.09 -23.05
CA LEU A 294 8.72 -6.16 -22.89
C LEU A 294 8.81 -5.38 -21.57
N VAL A 295 9.15 -6.06 -20.47
CA VAL A 295 9.15 -5.48 -19.12
C VAL A 295 10.30 -4.49 -18.94
N ILE A 296 11.52 -4.79 -19.42
CA ILE A 296 12.66 -3.91 -19.21
C ILE A 296 12.44 -2.54 -19.88
N PRO A 297 12.07 -2.44 -21.17
CA PRO A 297 11.77 -1.15 -21.78
C PRO A 297 10.62 -0.42 -21.10
N PHE A 298 9.55 -1.12 -20.71
CA PHE A 298 8.44 -0.52 -19.98
C PHE A 298 8.89 0.07 -18.64
N MET A 299 9.71 -0.65 -17.87
CA MET A 299 10.24 -0.21 -16.59
C MET A 299 11.24 0.94 -16.73
N VAL A 300 12.12 0.91 -17.72
CA VAL A 300 13.11 1.98 -17.98
C VAL A 300 12.42 3.27 -18.41
N THR A 301 11.48 3.19 -19.35
CA THR A 301 10.68 4.35 -19.80
C THR A 301 9.75 4.85 -18.70
N GLY A 302 9.23 3.95 -17.86
CA GLY A 302 8.44 4.29 -16.68
C GLY A 302 9.26 5.02 -15.61
N LEU A 303 10.49 4.57 -15.34
CA LEU A 303 11.40 5.22 -14.41
C LEU A 303 11.75 6.64 -14.88
N GLN A 304 12.01 6.81 -16.18
CA GLN A 304 12.21 8.11 -16.79
C GLN A 304 10.99 9.01 -16.62
N SER A 305 9.79 8.49 -16.91
CA SER A 305 8.52 9.23 -16.81
C SER A 305 8.25 9.68 -15.37
N LEU A 306 8.47 8.80 -14.39
CA LEU A 306 8.36 9.09 -12.97
C LEU A 306 9.36 10.17 -12.53
N ALA A 307 10.60 10.11 -13.04
CA ALA A 307 11.62 11.11 -12.73
C ALA A 307 11.22 12.50 -13.27
N VAL A 308 10.72 12.57 -14.51
CA VAL A 308 10.24 13.81 -15.14
C VAL A 308 9.06 14.41 -14.36
N ILE A 309 8.05 13.60 -14.05
CA ILE A 309 6.88 14.06 -13.28
C ILE A 309 7.30 14.54 -11.88
N THR A 310 8.21 13.83 -11.22
CA THR A 310 8.71 14.22 -9.90
C THR A 310 9.44 15.55 -9.94
N GLN A 311 10.24 15.80 -11.00
CA GLN A 311 10.89 17.10 -11.17
C GLN A 311 9.89 18.23 -11.50
N LEU A 312 8.84 17.94 -12.27
CA LEU A 312 7.73 18.88 -12.50
C LEU A 312 7.07 19.27 -11.17
N GLU A 313 6.79 18.31 -10.29
CA GLU A 313 6.19 18.56 -8.98
C GLU A 313 7.12 19.31 -8.02
N ALA A 314 8.42 19.06 -8.10
CA ALA A 314 9.42 19.76 -7.31
C ALA A 314 9.64 21.21 -7.76
N SER A 315 9.37 21.53 -9.03
CA SER A 315 9.54 22.87 -9.58
C SER A 315 8.50 23.86 -9.04
N LYS A 316 8.95 25.05 -8.63
CA LYS A 316 8.12 26.17 -8.17
C LYS A 316 8.51 27.43 -8.95
N PRO A 317 7.65 27.98 -9.85
CA PRO A 317 6.35 27.43 -10.28
C PRO A 317 6.51 26.11 -11.07
N ARG A 318 5.42 25.35 -11.18
CA ARG A 318 5.42 24.06 -11.89
C ARG A 318 5.74 24.24 -13.38
N GLN A 319 6.71 23.47 -13.86
CA GLN A 319 7.18 23.51 -15.24
C GLN A 319 6.43 22.51 -16.12
N TYR A 320 5.23 22.87 -16.56
CA TYR A 320 4.36 21.97 -17.35
C TYR A 320 4.94 21.54 -18.71
N HIS A 321 5.89 22.27 -19.29
CA HIS A 321 6.56 21.85 -20.54
C HIS A 321 7.23 20.48 -20.42
N ARG A 322 7.64 20.09 -19.21
CA ARG A 322 8.23 18.76 -18.92
C ARG A 322 7.27 17.60 -19.20
N LEU A 323 5.96 17.83 -19.29
CA LEU A 323 5.02 16.80 -19.69
C LEU A 323 5.30 16.25 -21.10
N LEU A 324 5.93 17.06 -21.96
CA LEU A 324 6.35 16.63 -23.31
C LEU A 324 7.54 15.66 -23.27
N ASP A 325 8.31 15.65 -22.17
CA ASP A 325 9.45 14.76 -21.99
C ASP A 325 9.05 13.39 -21.44
N VAL A 326 7.75 13.17 -21.12
CA VAL A 326 7.27 11.90 -20.57
C VAL A 326 7.22 10.85 -21.67
N THR A 327 8.08 9.82 -21.56
CA THR A 327 8.19 8.78 -22.61
C THR A 327 7.09 7.71 -22.51
N ASN A 328 6.67 7.36 -21.29
CA ASN A 328 5.69 6.31 -21.03
C ASN A 328 4.66 6.78 -19.99
N PRO A 329 3.59 7.49 -20.42
CA PRO A 329 2.50 7.90 -19.54
C PRO A 329 1.77 6.72 -18.88
N ALA A 330 1.79 5.52 -19.48
CA ALA A 330 1.10 4.35 -18.95
C ALA A 330 1.73 3.80 -17.66
N ALA A 331 2.98 4.15 -17.35
CA ALA A 331 3.63 3.76 -16.10
C ALA A 331 2.95 4.35 -14.86
N ASP A 332 2.40 5.56 -14.96
CA ASP A 332 1.59 6.20 -13.92
C ASP A 332 0.56 7.15 -14.56
N MET A 333 -0.42 6.53 -15.23
CA MET A 333 -1.40 7.26 -16.04
C MET A 333 -2.21 8.26 -15.21
N ASN A 334 -2.57 7.91 -13.99
CA ASN A 334 -3.38 8.77 -13.13
C ASN A 334 -2.61 10.04 -12.74
N ARG A 335 -1.35 9.92 -12.32
CA ARG A 335 -0.52 11.08 -11.95
C ARG A 335 -0.20 11.94 -13.17
N PHE A 336 0.09 11.32 -14.32
CA PHE A 336 0.29 12.05 -15.57
C PHE A 336 -0.97 12.83 -15.99
N GLN A 337 -2.13 12.17 -16.02
CA GLN A 337 -3.40 12.79 -16.39
C GLN A 337 -3.77 13.93 -15.45
N TRP A 338 -3.51 13.79 -14.14
CA TRP A 338 -3.78 14.84 -13.17
C TRP A 338 -3.08 16.15 -13.54
N HIS A 339 -1.79 16.10 -13.90
CA HIS A 339 -1.03 17.28 -14.31
C HIS A 339 -1.44 17.78 -15.69
N LEU A 340 -1.69 16.88 -16.64
CA LEU A 340 -2.15 17.25 -17.98
C LEU A 340 -3.48 18.01 -17.94
N TRP A 341 -4.44 17.50 -17.17
CA TRP A 341 -5.76 18.14 -17.05
C TRP A 341 -5.72 19.42 -16.22
N ALA A 342 -4.82 19.53 -15.24
CA ALA A 342 -4.57 20.80 -14.55
C ALA A 342 -4.06 21.88 -15.51
N LEU A 343 -3.10 21.53 -16.39
CA LEU A 343 -2.62 22.43 -17.44
C LEU A 343 -3.75 22.83 -18.39
N ARG A 344 -4.49 21.84 -18.94
CA ARG A 344 -5.60 22.09 -19.87
C ARG A 344 -6.68 22.98 -19.27
N LEU A 345 -7.04 22.74 -18.01
CA LEU A 345 -7.99 23.57 -17.30
C LEU A 345 -7.49 25.02 -17.21
N ASN A 346 -6.26 25.24 -16.75
CA ASN A 346 -5.72 26.59 -16.60
C ASN A 346 -5.65 27.33 -17.94
N THR A 347 -5.21 26.67 -19.01
CA THR A 347 -5.20 27.24 -20.36
C THR A 347 -6.62 27.56 -20.85
N ALA A 348 -7.57 26.64 -20.67
CA ALA A 348 -8.95 26.84 -21.08
C ALA A 348 -9.63 27.98 -20.33
N LEU A 349 -9.31 28.17 -19.05
CA LEU A 349 -9.78 29.27 -18.23
C LEU A 349 -9.21 30.61 -18.72
N ALA A 350 -7.91 30.67 -19.04
CA ALA A 350 -7.26 31.87 -19.55
C ALA A 350 -7.77 32.29 -20.95
N GLU A 351 -8.00 31.32 -21.82
CA GLU A 351 -8.47 31.55 -23.20
C GLU A 351 -10.01 31.66 -23.31
N GLY A 352 -10.75 31.34 -22.25
CA GLY A 352 -12.20 31.24 -22.29
C GLY A 352 -12.71 30.10 -23.19
N ASN A 353 -11.91 29.05 -23.37
CA ASN A 353 -12.22 27.93 -24.27
C ASN A 353 -13.29 27.00 -23.66
N ARG A 354 -14.54 27.26 -24.02
CA ARG A 354 -15.71 26.52 -23.52
C ARG A 354 -15.66 25.01 -23.81
N GLN A 355 -15.09 24.60 -24.94
CA GLN A 355 -15.00 23.19 -25.32
C GLN A 355 -14.07 22.43 -24.37
N GLU A 356 -12.90 23.00 -24.10
CA GLU A 356 -11.90 22.41 -23.20
C GLU A 356 -12.38 22.38 -21.74
N LEU A 357 -13.10 23.41 -21.29
CA LEU A 357 -13.76 23.41 -19.98
C LEU A 357 -14.80 22.29 -19.87
N THR A 358 -15.59 22.08 -20.91
CA THR A 358 -16.57 20.97 -20.96
C THR A 358 -15.88 19.61 -20.96
N ALA A 359 -14.76 19.47 -21.68
CA ALA A 359 -13.96 18.25 -21.68
C ALA A 359 -13.35 17.95 -20.30
N TYR A 360 -12.88 18.98 -19.58
CA TYR A 360 -12.41 18.84 -18.19
C TYR A 360 -13.52 18.35 -17.27
N LEU A 361 -14.73 18.91 -17.39
CA LEU A 361 -15.89 18.48 -16.60
C LEU A 361 -16.21 17.00 -16.84
N ALA A 362 -16.24 16.56 -18.11
CA ALA A 362 -16.49 15.15 -18.44
C ALA A 362 -15.43 14.20 -17.87
N TRP A 363 -14.14 14.57 -17.95
CA TRP A 363 -13.05 13.77 -17.38
C TRP A 363 -13.10 13.73 -15.84
N SER A 364 -13.23 14.90 -15.21
CA SER A 364 -13.22 15.02 -13.75
C SER A 364 -14.42 14.31 -13.12
N GLU A 365 -15.59 14.34 -13.76
CA GLU A 365 -16.77 13.59 -13.33
C GLU A 365 -16.50 12.07 -13.33
N LYS A 366 -15.87 11.53 -14.39
CA LYS A 366 -15.46 10.13 -14.42
C LYS A 366 -14.44 9.79 -13.33
N MET A 367 -13.45 10.66 -13.11
CA MET A 367 -12.42 10.47 -12.09
C MET A 367 -12.99 10.49 -10.67
N SER A 368 -13.94 11.39 -10.41
CA SER A 368 -14.56 11.60 -9.10
C SER A 368 -15.31 10.37 -8.57
N ARG A 369 -15.81 9.51 -9.46
CA ARG A 369 -16.50 8.26 -9.12
C ARG A 369 -15.61 7.24 -8.43
N GLY A 370 -14.32 7.18 -8.77
CA GLY A 370 -13.37 6.26 -8.15
C GLY A 370 -12.50 6.92 -7.09
N THR A 371 -12.13 8.19 -7.29
CA THR A 371 -11.17 8.88 -6.42
C THR A 371 -11.74 10.23 -5.99
N PRO A 372 -12.66 10.26 -5.01
CA PRO A 372 -13.27 11.49 -4.54
C PRO A 372 -12.23 12.36 -3.82
N ARG A 373 -11.86 13.49 -4.42
CA ARG A 373 -10.90 14.46 -3.87
C ARG A 373 -11.49 15.86 -3.97
N SER A 374 -11.58 16.58 -2.84
CA SER A 374 -12.12 17.95 -2.81
C SER A 374 -11.58 18.88 -3.92
N PRO A 375 -10.27 18.87 -4.26
CA PRO A 375 -9.76 19.67 -5.38
C PRO A 375 -10.44 19.43 -6.74
N LEU A 376 -10.95 18.22 -7.01
CA LEU A 376 -11.71 17.95 -8.25
C LEU A 376 -13.03 18.72 -8.25
N TRP A 377 -13.77 18.74 -7.14
CA TRP A 377 -15.01 19.51 -7.02
C TRP A 377 -14.74 21.02 -7.10
N VAL A 378 -13.67 21.49 -6.47
CA VAL A 378 -13.22 22.90 -6.59
C VAL A 378 -13.02 23.27 -8.05
N ASN A 379 -12.27 22.47 -8.80
CA ASN A 379 -12.01 22.73 -10.20
C ASN A 379 -13.26 22.62 -11.08
N GLN A 380 -14.18 21.70 -10.76
CA GLN A 380 -15.48 21.59 -11.43
C GLN A 380 -16.32 22.86 -11.23
N MET A 381 -16.39 23.38 -9.99
CA MET A 381 -17.09 24.63 -9.69
C MET A 381 -16.50 25.81 -10.46
N ILE A 382 -15.16 25.93 -10.51
CA ILE A 382 -14.47 26.96 -11.27
C ILE A 382 -14.80 26.86 -12.76
N ALA A 383 -14.72 25.66 -13.34
CA ALA A 383 -15.03 25.44 -14.76
C ALA A 383 -16.50 25.75 -15.09
N LEU A 384 -17.45 25.35 -14.24
CA LEU A 384 -18.89 25.65 -14.42
C LEU A 384 -19.18 27.15 -14.37
N ARG A 385 -18.59 27.87 -13.40
CA ARG A 385 -18.72 29.34 -13.32
C ARG A 385 -18.10 30.04 -14.52
N ALA A 386 -16.97 29.56 -15.03
CA ALA A 386 -16.36 30.07 -16.25
C ALA A 386 -17.23 29.82 -17.50
N LEU A 387 -17.98 28.71 -17.52
CA LEU A 387 -18.99 28.44 -18.56
C LEU A 387 -20.27 29.28 -18.41
N GLY A 388 -20.45 29.94 -17.26
CA GLY A 388 -21.65 30.71 -16.90
C GLY A 388 -22.79 29.86 -16.33
N ASP A 389 -22.53 28.60 -15.98
CA ASP A 389 -23.49 27.69 -15.38
C ASP A 389 -23.39 27.74 -13.85
N PHE A 390 -23.95 28.82 -13.29
CA PHE A 390 -23.84 29.11 -11.86
C PHE A 390 -24.68 28.16 -11.00
N ASP A 391 -25.84 27.72 -11.50
CA ASP A 391 -26.71 26.79 -10.77
C ASP A 391 -26.05 25.41 -10.64
N ALA A 392 -25.41 24.91 -11.71
CA ALA A 392 -24.64 23.68 -11.62
C ALA A 392 -23.43 23.82 -10.70
N ALA A 393 -22.77 24.98 -10.68
CA ALA A 393 -21.65 25.24 -9.76
C ALA A 393 -22.11 25.20 -8.29
N GLU A 394 -23.27 25.77 -7.96
CA GLU A 394 -23.85 25.71 -6.61
C GLU A 394 -24.28 24.28 -6.23
N ALA A 395 -24.83 23.52 -7.18
CA ALA A 395 -25.14 22.10 -6.96
C ALA A 395 -23.87 21.30 -6.64
N LYS A 396 -22.76 21.57 -7.35
CA LYS A 396 -21.46 20.96 -7.07
C LYS A 396 -20.87 21.39 -5.73
N LEU A 397 -21.07 22.63 -5.30
CA LEU A 397 -20.69 23.07 -3.95
C LEU A 397 -21.46 22.30 -2.87
N ALA A 398 -22.78 22.14 -3.04
CA ALA A 398 -23.60 21.39 -2.11
C ALA A 398 -23.16 19.92 -2.01
N GLU A 399 -22.89 19.29 -3.15
CA GLU A 399 -22.33 17.93 -3.20
C GLU A 399 -20.97 17.84 -2.49
N ALA A 400 -20.06 18.78 -2.77
CA ALA A 400 -18.74 18.80 -2.15
C ALA A 400 -18.83 18.97 -0.63
N ARG A 401 -19.70 19.86 -0.14
CA ARG A 401 -19.91 20.07 1.31
C ARG A 401 -20.54 18.85 1.96
N TYR A 402 -21.44 18.15 1.27
CA TYR A 402 -21.97 16.90 1.76
C TYR A 402 -20.86 15.84 1.92
N LEU A 403 -19.98 15.68 0.93
CA LEU A 403 -18.93 14.65 0.96
C LEU A 403 -17.73 15.00 1.86
N PHE A 404 -17.35 16.28 1.94
CA PHE A 404 -16.09 16.72 2.54
C PHE A 404 -16.27 17.69 3.72
N GLY A 405 -17.49 18.09 4.05
CA GLY A 405 -17.77 19.10 5.06
C GLY A 405 -17.25 20.48 4.66
N ASP A 406 -17.00 21.35 5.64
CA ASP A 406 -16.48 22.71 5.43
C ASP A 406 -14.95 22.75 5.39
N LYS A 407 -14.38 21.90 4.52
CA LYS A 407 -12.93 21.84 4.27
C LYS A 407 -12.41 23.19 3.76
N ASP A 408 -11.18 23.54 4.14
CA ASP A 408 -10.59 24.87 3.86
C ASP A 408 -10.58 25.23 2.37
N ASP A 409 -10.41 24.25 1.47
CA ASP A 409 -10.44 24.45 0.02
C ASP A 409 -11.84 24.79 -0.54
N LEU A 410 -12.91 24.51 0.21
CA LEU A 410 -14.29 24.80 -0.16
C LEU A 410 -14.80 26.13 0.41
N ARG A 411 -14.23 26.60 1.53
CA ARG A 411 -14.67 27.83 2.22
C ARG A 411 -14.76 29.07 1.33
N PRO A 412 -13.84 29.32 0.37
CA PRO A 412 -13.93 30.51 -0.49
C PRO A 412 -15.20 30.55 -1.36
N PHE A 413 -15.83 29.40 -1.60
CA PHE A 413 -17.03 29.30 -2.44
C PHE A 413 -18.33 29.41 -1.63
N ILE A 414 -18.27 29.30 -0.29
CA ILE A 414 -19.44 29.35 0.58
C ILE A 414 -19.96 30.79 0.67
N GLY A 415 -21.20 31.02 0.24
CA GLY A 415 -21.83 32.34 0.26
C GLY A 415 -21.31 33.29 -0.83
N LEU A 416 -20.55 32.77 -1.80
CA LEU A 416 -20.13 33.51 -2.98
C LEU A 416 -21.38 33.86 -3.81
N ASP A 417 -21.56 35.13 -4.20
CA ASP A 417 -22.73 35.52 -4.97
C ASP A 417 -22.84 34.68 -6.26
N ARG A 418 -24.06 34.27 -6.59
CA ARG A 418 -24.38 33.41 -7.75
C ARG A 418 -23.95 34.05 -9.06
N SER A 419 -23.84 35.38 -9.12
CA SER A 419 -23.37 36.09 -10.32
C SER A 419 -21.84 36.31 -10.37
N THR A 420 -21.12 35.97 -9.30
CA THR A 420 -19.67 36.24 -9.20
C THR A 420 -18.91 35.43 -10.23
N ARG A 421 -18.29 36.14 -11.18
CA ARG A 421 -17.27 35.59 -12.07
C ARG A 421 -15.94 35.61 -11.35
N LEU A 422 -15.29 34.45 -11.27
CA LEU A 422 -13.94 34.34 -10.71
C LEU A 422 -12.97 34.99 -11.70
N GLN A 423 -12.24 36.02 -11.25
CA GLN A 423 -11.07 36.49 -11.99
C GLN A 423 -9.93 35.51 -11.75
N ILE A 424 -9.49 34.87 -12.82
CA ILE A 424 -8.43 33.87 -12.79
C ILE A 424 -7.16 34.62 -13.16
N GLN A 425 -6.31 34.86 -12.16
CA GLN A 425 -4.97 35.44 -12.36
C GLN A 425 -3.96 34.37 -12.72
#